data_AF-A0A644X843-F1
#
_entry.id   AF-A0A644X843-F1
#
_cell.length_a   1.000
_cell.length_b   1.000
_cell.length_c   1.000
_cell.angle_alpha   90.00
_cell.angle_beta   90.00
_cell.angle_gamma   90.00
#
_symmetry.space_group_name_H-M   'P 1'
#
loop_
_entity.id
_entity.type
_entity.pdbx_description
1 polymer ?
#
loop_
_entity_poly.entity_id
_entity_poly.type
_entity_poly.pdbx_seq_one_letter_code
_entity_poly.pdbx_strand_id
1 'polypeptide(L)'
;MRLKKEKNKSKAITSVNKSKGESQRLFYLFKHLSNKELITVCAREIWKSHLADPDDTLLIAMEKEVLQDLLHNCSVADGYFTFNVPAAVDTAKNAVDTTSSSKYDKIKQNQKKALQSDYFTYAFLGFAEDKKFRELFNNASKSDEDTLVLESRKNTNIYVKRDPSLGSVSNIMVFDPTYLRVSDSRKSGERYFATSRYERTFIQMVEEASGTAGIKTTMMEVGSMNAGDEDKYNKFQILQSWINELPEDHEDGDCFISSNQEVLDNLCDDMGTNYLGLTGIYTLRSKHEAQLWMFYILMFPPVYPALAAYLLSPKYETLYYFYLYDIHTGKRVYTEVSLVKSRDYKYTIKNMIYTTMMRLGKPGKIK
;
A
#
# COMPACT_ATOMS: atom_id res chain seq x y z
N MET A 1 0.65 10.73 -39.03
CA MET A 1 -0.33 9.69 -39.43
C MET A 1 -1.32 9.50 -38.27
N ARG A 2 -2.63 9.32 -38.50
CA ARG A 2 -3.64 9.26 -37.43
C ARG A 2 -3.75 7.85 -36.82
N LEU A 3 -3.43 7.68 -35.54
CA LEU A 3 -3.91 6.55 -34.75
C LEU A 3 -5.15 6.96 -33.95
N LYS A 4 -6.32 6.86 -34.62
CA LYS A 4 -7.62 6.74 -33.94
C LYS A 4 -8.04 5.28 -34.01
N LYS A 5 -8.55 4.74 -32.89
CA LYS A 5 -8.99 3.34 -32.67
C LYS A 5 -7.88 2.35 -32.26
N GLU A 6 -7.40 2.51 -31.03
CA GLU A 6 -7.38 1.34 -30.14
C GLU A 6 -8.55 1.50 -29.18
N LYS A 7 -9.43 0.50 -29.14
CA LYS A 7 -10.51 0.43 -28.16
C LYS A 7 -9.97 -0.33 -26.95
N ASN A 8 -9.88 0.32 -25.80
CA ASN A 8 -9.51 -0.32 -24.53
C ASN A 8 -10.22 -1.67 -24.36
N LYS A 9 -9.45 -2.76 -24.33
CA LYS A 9 -9.96 -4.11 -24.03
C LYS A 9 -9.96 -4.46 -22.53
N SER A 10 -9.46 -3.56 -21.68
CA SER A 10 -9.64 -3.60 -20.23
C SER A 10 -10.33 -2.32 -19.75
N LYS A 11 -11.67 -2.34 -19.75
CA LYS A 11 -12.45 -1.38 -18.94
C LYS A 11 -12.83 -2.06 -17.64
N ALA A 12 -12.03 -1.88 -16.60
CA ALA A 12 -12.49 -2.12 -15.24
C ALA A 12 -13.80 -1.32 -15.02
N ILE A 13 -14.85 -2.00 -14.56
CA ILE A 13 -16.17 -1.37 -14.39
C ILE A 13 -16.19 -0.64 -13.05
N THR A 14 -15.57 0.55 -13.02
CA THR A 14 -15.45 1.40 -11.83
C THR A 14 -16.76 2.08 -11.39
N SER A 15 -17.92 1.59 -11.86
CA SER A 15 -19.21 2.25 -11.60
C SER A 15 -20.40 1.30 -11.73
N VAL A 16 -21.14 1.17 -10.63
CA VAL A 16 -22.45 0.52 -10.51
C VAL A 16 -23.49 1.02 -11.54
N ASN A 17 -23.29 2.21 -12.12
CA ASN A 17 -24.20 2.79 -13.10
C ASN A 17 -23.91 2.34 -14.56
N LYS A 18 -22.82 1.60 -14.82
CA LYS A 18 -22.38 1.19 -16.17
C LYS A 18 -22.63 -0.27 -16.53
N SER A 19 -22.79 -1.17 -15.55
CA SER A 19 -23.27 -2.54 -15.78
C SER A 19 -24.68 -2.71 -15.24
N LYS A 20 -25.49 -3.52 -15.93
CA LYS A 20 -26.82 -3.95 -15.47
C LYS A 20 -26.76 -5.46 -15.26
N GLY A 21 -27.34 -5.97 -14.17
CA GLY A 21 -27.43 -7.41 -13.89
C GLY A 21 -26.78 -7.81 -12.56
N GLU A 22 -26.34 -9.06 -12.45
CA GLU A 22 -25.82 -9.62 -11.19
C GLU A 22 -24.48 -8.99 -10.74
N SER A 23 -23.60 -8.66 -11.70
CA SER A 23 -22.37 -7.90 -11.40
C SER A 23 -22.68 -6.55 -10.74
N GLN A 24 -23.79 -5.90 -11.11
CA GLN A 24 -24.24 -4.66 -10.47
C GLN A 24 -24.63 -4.89 -9.01
N ARG A 25 -25.26 -6.03 -8.68
CA ARG A 25 -25.59 -6.42 -7.30
C ARG A 25 -24.34 -6.71 -6.47
N LEU A 26 -23.36 -7.39 -7.06
CA LEU A 26 -22.08 -7.69 -6.40
C LEU A 26 -21.28 -6.41 -6.10
N PHE A 27 -21.13 -5.51 -7.08
CA PHE A 27 -20.49 -4.20 -6.85
C PHE A 27 -21.27 -3.31 -5.87
N TYR A 28 -22.61 -3.41 -5.86
CA TYR A 28 -23.44 -2.70 -4.88
C TYR A 28 -23.23 -3.27 -3.48
N LEU A 29 -23.17 -4.60 -3.32
CA LEU A 29 -22.88 -5.26 -2.06
C LEU A 29 -21.52 -4.81 -1.49
N PHE A 30 -20.43 -4.98 -2.23
CA PHE A 30 -19.10 -4.59 -1.77
C PHE A 30 -18.97 -3.09 -1.46
N LYS A 31 -19.71 -2.23 -2.17
CA LYS A 31 -19.74 -0.78 -1.88
C LYS A 31 -20.49 -0.44 -0.59
N HIS A 32 -21.39 -1.31 -0.13
CA HIS A 32 -22.26 -1.06 1.03
C HIS A 32 -21.89 -1.87 2.27
N LEU A 33 -20.95 -2.81 2.16
CA LEU A 33 -20.28 -3.43 3.32
C LEU A 33 -19.27 -2.45 3.93
N SER A 34 -19.21 -2.40 5.26
CA SER A 34 -18.11 -1.77 5.99
C SER A 34 -16.87 -2.67 6.00
N ASN A 35 -15.69 -2.11 6.28
CA ASN A 35 -14.41 -2.85 6.29
C ASN A 35 -14.48 -4.11 7.16
N LYS A 36 -15.02 -3.99 8.39
CA LYS A 36 -15.27 -5.12 9.32
C LYS A 36 -16.06 -6.25 8.66
N GLU A 37 -17.14 -5.91 7.97
CA GLU A 37 -18.02 -6.90 7.33
C GLU A 37 -17.33 -7.54 6.11
N LEU A 38 -16.60 -6.74 5.32
CA LEU A 38 -15.83 -7.23 4.16
C LEU A 38 -14.74 -8.21 4.59
N ILE A 39 -13.93 -7.87 5.60
CA ILE A 39 -12.87 -8.73 6.14
C ILE A 39 -13.48 -10.00 6.77
N THR A 40 -14.63 -9.89 7.46
CA THR A 40 -15.37 -11.06 7.97
C THR A 40 -15.83 -12.00 6.85
N VAL A 41 -16.24 -11.47 5.69
CA VAL A 41 -16.53 -12.30 4.50
C VAL A 41 -15.26 -12.95 3.95
N CYS A 42 -14.16 -12.21 3.85
CA CYS A 42 -12.89 -12.72 3.34
C CYS A 42 -12.39 -13.92 4.15
N ALA A 43 -12.23 -13.78 5.47
CA ALA A 43 -11.85 -14.90 6.36
C ALA A 43 -12.79 -16.10 6.19
N ARG A 44 -14.10 -15.85 6.17
CA ARG A 44 -15.09 -16.92 6.00
C ARG A 44 -14.95 -17.69 4.68
N GLU A 45 -14.63 -17.04 3.57
CA GLU A 45 -14.45 -17.73 2.28
C GLU A 45 -13.04 -18.35 2.12
N ILE A 46 -12.01 -17.78 2.74
CA ILE A 46 -10.66 -18.40 2.81
C ILE A 46 -10.75 -19.69 3.62
N TRP A 47 -11.38 -19.70 4.80
CA TRP A 47 -11.56 -20.92 5.59
C TRP A 47 -12.35 -22.01 4.85
N LYS A 48 -13.40 -21.66 4.09
CA LYS A 48 -14.09 -22.65 3.23
C LYS A 48 -13.19 -23.22 2.15
N SER A 49 -12.33 -22.39 1.56
CA SER A 49 -11.37 -22.84 0.55
C SER A 49 -10.37 -23.82 1.16
N HIS A 50 -9.88 -23.55 2.37
CA HIS A 50 -9.04 -24.50 3.12
C HIS A 50 -9.77 -25.80 3.49
N LEU A 51 -11.08 -25.76 3.78
CA LEU A 51 -11.87 -26.97 3.99
C LEU A 51 -12.09 -27.79 2.69
N ALA A 52 -11.95 -27.16 1.53
CA ALA A 52 -12.01 -27.83 0.22
C ALA A 52 -10.63 -28.36 -0.22
N ASP A 53 -9.54 -27.65 0.13
CA ASP A 53 -8.16 -28.08 -0.07
C ASP A 53 -7.33 -27.97 1.23
N PRO A 54 -7.30 -29.05 2.06
CA PRO A 54 -6.70 -29.02 3.39
C PRO A 54 -5.16 -29.09 3.41
N ASP A 55 -4.52 -29.41 2.28
CA ASP A 55 -3.07 -29.56 2.19
C ASP A 55 -2.36 -28.23 1.83
N ASP A 56 -3.12 -27.24 1.35
CA ASP A 56 -2.63 -25.89 1.07
C ASP A 56 -2.29 -25.11 2.36
N THR A 57 -0.99 -24.91 2.59
CA THR A 57 -0.46 -24.15 3.73
C THR A 57 -0.59 -22.63 3.59
N LEU A 58 -0.69 -22.12 2.36
CA LEU A 58 -0.80 -20.70 2.04
C LEU A 58 -2.19 -20.18 2.41
N LEU A 59 -3.27 -20.95 2.20
CA LEU A 59 -4.61 -20.59 2.67
C LEU A 59 -4.68 -20.46 4.21
N ILE A 60 -3.98 -21.31 4.96
CA ILE A 60 -3.90 -21.20 6.43
C ILE A 60 -3.18 -19.91 6.85
N ALA A 61 -2.11 -19.56 6.13
CA ALA A 61 -1.33 -18.37 6.41
C ALA A 61 -2.10 -17.08 6.08
N MET A 62 -2.81 -17.05 4.95
CA MET A 62 -3.77 -15.97 4.59
C MET A 62 -4.87 -15.82 5.65
N GLU A 63 -5.51 -16.93 6.06
CA GLU A 63 -6.56 -16.87 7.09
C GLU A 63 -6.04 -16.25 8.39
N LYS A 64 -4.82 -16.63 8.81
CA LYS A 64 -4.20 -16.07 10.00
C LYS A 64 -4.02 -14.55 9.90
N GLU A 65 -3.49 -14.05 8.78
CA GLU A 65 -3.30 -12.60 8.59
C GLU A 65 -4.64 -11.85 8.54
N VAL A 66 -5.62 -12.36 7.81
CA VAL A 66 -6.97 -11.74 7.70
C VAL A 66 -7.71 -11.78 9.05
N LEU A 67 -7.55 -12.83 9.85
CA LEU A 67 -8.10 -12.87 11.22
C LEU A 67 -7.36 -11.92 12.17
N GLN A 68 -6.06 -11.70 12.01
CA GLN A 68 -5.32 -10.70 12.78
C GLN A 68 -5.81 -9.29 12.40
N ASP A 69 -5.92 -8.95 11.12
CA ASP A 69 -6.49 -7.68 10.64
C ASP A 69 -7.93 -7.44 11.16
N LEU A 70 -8.77 -8.48 11.11
CA LEU A 70 -10.14 -8.43 11.63
C LEU A 70 -10.21 -8.12 13.13
N LEU A 71 -9.30 -8.65 13.94
CA LEU A 71 -9.33 -8.46 15.38
C LEU A 71 -8.68 -7.13 15.81
N HIS A 72 -7.54 -6.77 15.22
CA HIS A 72 -6.77 -5.59 15.63
C HIS A 72 -7.30 -4.31 14.97
N ASN A 73 -7.45 -4.28 13.64
CA ASN A 73 -7.76 -3.05 12.91
C ASN A 73 -9.27 -2.71 12.89
N CYS A 74 -10.14 -3.71 12.95
CA CYS A 74 -11.59 -3.48 12.95
C CYS A 74 -12.20 -3.19 14.33
N SER A 75 -11.40 -3.08 15.39
CA SER A 75 -11.86 -2.77 16.76
C SER A 75 -13.01 -3.68 17.22
N VAL A 76 -12.89 -4.98 16.96
CA VAL A 76 -13.92 -5.97 17.27
C VAL A 76 -13.89 -6.26 18.77
N ALA A 77 -15.01 -6.04 19.46
CA ALA A 77 -15.09 -6.27 20.91
C ALA A 77 -14.92 -7.77 21.26
N ASP A 78 -14.30 -8.05 22.41
CA ASP A 78 -14.12 -9.41 22.93
C ASP A 78 -15.44 -10.19 22.92
N GLY A 79 -15.43 -11.37 22.28
CA GLY A 79 -16.61 -12.23 22.19
C GLY A 79 -17.71 -11.75 21.22
N TYR A 80 -17.43 -10.80 20.33
CA TYR A 80 -18.34 -10.37 19.27
C TYR A 80 -18.84 -11.52 18.38
N PHE A 81 -17.95 -12.46 18.03
CA PHE A 81 -18.34 -13.64 17.25
C PHE A 81 -18.94 -14.72 18.15
N THR A 82 -20.14 -15.15 17.78
CA THR A 82 -20.91 -16.15 18.54
C THR A 82 -20.80 -17.53 17.90
N PHE A 83 -20.18 -18.45 18.64
CA PHE A 83 -20.01 -19.85 18.25
C PHE A 83 -21.13 -20.77 18.77
N ASN A 84 -22.13 -20.21 19.43
CA ASN A 84 -23.29 -20.93 19.96
C ASN A 84 -24.54 -20.48 19.21
N VAL A 85 -25.34 -21.43 18.73
CA VAL A 85 -26.66 -21.14 18.15
C VAL A 85 -27.53 -20.51 19.26
N PRO A 86 -28.19 -19.35 19.03
CA PRO A 86 -29.17 -18.84 19.98
C PRO A 86 -30.27 -19.87 20.20
N ALA A 87 -30.57 -20.21 21.45
CA ALA A 87 -31.74 -21.03 21.76
C ALA A 87 -32.97 -20.39 21.10
N ALA A 88 -33.73 -21.17 20.32
CA ALA A 88 -34.76 -20.64 19.45
C ALA A 88 -35.76 -19.77 20.23
N VAL A 89 -35.67 -18.45 20.05
CA VAL A 89 -36.60 -17.52 20.68
C VAL A 89 -37.91 -17.63 19.92
N ASP A 90 -38.88 -18.31 20.53
CA ASP A 90 -40.25 -18.43 20.04
C ASP A 90 -40.79 -17.05 19.67
N THR A 91 -40.86 -16.74 18.38
CA THR A 91 -41.28 -15.42 17.86
C THR A 91 -42.76 -15.11 18.15
N ALA A 92 -43.48 -16.05 18.76
CA ALA A 92 -44.86 -15.90 19.21
C ALA A 92 -45.06 -14.97 20.43
N LYS A 93 -44.01 -14.59 21.18
CA LYS A 93 -44.18 -13.86 22.47
C LYS A 93 -43.85 -12.37 22.49
N ASN A 94 -43.28 -11.80 21.42
CA ASN A 94 -42.97 -10.36 21.35
C ASN A 94 -43.94 -9.57 20.45
N ALA A 95 -45.24 -9.73 20.71
CA ALA A 95 -46.24 -8.76 20.28
C ALA A 95 -46.11 -7.48 21.13
N VAL A 96 -45.23 -6.57 20.71
CA VAL A 96 -45.07 -5.25 21.37
C VAL A 96 -46.36 -4.45 21.24
N ASP A 97 -46.83 -3.91 22.37
CA ASP A 97 -48.08 -3.16 22.48
C ASP A 97 -48.25 -2.08 21.41
N THR A 98 -49.43 -2.09 20.79
CA THR A 98 -49.77 -1.18 19.69
C THR A 98 -50.24 0.18 20.21
N THR A 99 -49.32 1.13 20.35
CA THR A 99 -49.66 2.57 20.45
C THR A 99 -48.95 3.41 19.39
N SER A 100 -49.77 4.04 18.54
CA SER A 100 -49.48 5.20 17.67
C SER A 100 -48.08 5.32 17.01
N SER A 101 -47.79 4.50 15.99
CA SER A 101 -46.77 4.83 14.99
C SER A 101 -47.28 4.57 13.56
N SER A 102 -47.01 5.52 12.65
CA SER A 102 -47.42 5.45 11.23
C SER A 102 -46.80 4.24 10.54
N LYS A 103 -47.47 3.69 9.51
CA LYS A 103 -46.88 2.63 8.66
C LYS A 103 -45.48 3.01 8.14
N TYR A 104 -45.27 4.29 7.79
CA TYR A 104 -43.98 4.78 7.32
C TYR A 104 -42.91 4.84 8.42
N ASP A 105 -43.28 5.17 9.65
CA ASP A 105 -42.35 5.17 10.78
C ASP A 105 -42.00 3.75 11.21
N LYS A 106 -42.95 2.81 11.13
CA LYS A 106 -42.69 1.37 11.33
C LYS A 106 -41.73 0.81 10.27
N ILE A 107 -41.88 1.21 9.01
CA ILE A 107 -40.92 0.82 7.95
C ILE A 107 -39.54 1.43 8.21
N LYS A 108 -39.44 2.71 8.59
CA LYS A 108 -38.16 3.35 8.95
C LYS A 108 -37.52 2.76 10.21
N GLN A 109 -38.31 2.41 11.23
CA GLN A 109 -37.83 1.73 12.43
C GLN A 109 -37.37 0.30 12.13
N ASN A 110 -38.08 -0.45 11.29
CA ASN A 110 -37.66 -1.80 10.90
C ASN A 110 -36.41 -1.76 10.01
N GLN A 111 -36.27 -0.77 9.12
CA GLN A 111 -35.02 -0.52 8.39
C GLN A 111 -33.88 -0.17 9.36
N LYS A 112 -34.09 0.73 10.33
CA LYS A 112 -33.09 1.05 11.36
C LYS A 112 -32.73 -0.15 12.25
N LYS A 113 -33.68 -1.03 12.57
CA LYS A 113 -33.42 -2.26 13.33
C LYS A 113 -32.68 -3.31 12.52
N ALA A 114 -33.02 -3.50 11.24
CA ALA A 114 -32.28 -4.37 10.33
C ALA A 114 -30.84 -3.85 10.03
N LEU A 115 -30.64 -2.53 10.10
CA LEU A 115 -29.33 -1.87 10.09
C LEU A 115 -28.59 -1.95 11.45
N GLN A 116 -29.21 -2.46 12.51
CA GLN A 116 -28.62 -2.60 13.85
C GLN A 116 -28.43 -4.05 14.29
N SER A 117 -29.11 -5.02 13.66
CA SER A 117 -28.83 -6.45 13.86
C SER A 117 -27.53 -6.80 13.13
N ASP A 118 -26.44 -6.89 13.88
CA ASP A 118 -25.10 -7.14 13.35
C ASP A 118 -24.94 -8.61 12.91
N TYR A 119 -25.51 -8.94 11.74
CA TYR A 119 -25.63 -10.31 11.21
C TYR A 119 -24.30 -11.07 11.11
N PHE A 120 -23.18 -10.33 11.05
CA PHE A 120 -21.83 -10.88 10.98
C PHE A 120 -21.34 -11.52 12.28
N THR A 121 -22.00 -11.26 13.42
CA THR A 121 -21.74 -11.98 14.69
C THR A 121 -21.91 -13.50 14.58
N TYR A 122 -22.66 -14.00 13.58
CA TYR A 122 -22.85 -15.43 13.30
C TYR A 122 -22.04 -15.95 12.09
N ALA A 123 -21.15 -15.14 11.50
CA ALA A 123 -20.46 -15.49 10.25
C ALA A 123 -19.67 -16.81 10.34
N PHE A 124 -19.03 -17.05 11.50
CA PHE A 124 -18.22 -18.24 11.78
C PHE A 124 -18.98 -19.35 12.53
N LEU A 125 -20.30 -19.22 12.72
CA LEU A 125 -21.11 -20.23 13.43
C LEU A 125 -21.02 -21.61 12.76
N GLY A 126 -20.89 -21.66 11.43
CA GLY A 126 -20.69 -22.91 10.67
C GLY A 126 -19.33 -23.58 10.88
N PHE A 127 -18.35 -22.88 11.46
CA PHE A 127 -17.03 -23.42 11.81
C PHE A 127 -16.86 -23.55 13.33
N ALA A 128 -17.94 -23.34 14.09
CA ALA A 128 -17.90 -23.39 15.54
C ALA A 128 -17.45 -24.76 16.08
N GLU A 129 -17.66 -25.85 15.36
CA GLU A 129 -17.24 -27.20 15.78
C GLU A 129 -15.79 -27.52 15.38
N ASP A 130 -15.14 -26.70 14.53
CA ASP A 130 -13.79 -26.94 14.05
C ASP A 130 -12.73 -26.50 15.08
N LYS A 131 -11.95 -27.47 15.55
CA LYS A 131 -10.86 -27.26 16.51
C LYS A 131 -9.71 -26.44 15.90
N LYS A 132 -9.36 -26.65 14.62
CA LYS A 132 -8.29 -25.90 13.95
C LYS A 132 -8.67 -24.42 13.81
N PHE A 133 -9.91 -24.14 13.39
CA PHE A 133 -10.42 -22.77 13.30
C PHE A 133 -10.36 -22.06 14.66
N ARG A 134 -10.85 -22.72 15.72
CA ARG A 134 -10.78 -22.18 17.09
C ARG A 134 -9.35 -21.93 17.55
N GLU A 135 -8.40 -22.80 17.23
CA GLU A 135 -6.99 -22.60 17.60
C GLU A 135 -6.39 -21.40 16.86
N LEU A 136 -6.62 -21.25 15.55
CA LEU A 136 -6.18 -20.09 14.77
C LEU A 136 -6.81 -18.78 15.27
N PHE A 137 -8.13 -18.74 15.45
CA PHE A 137 -8.85 -17.58 15.95
C PHE A 137 -8.36 -17.14 17.35
N ASN A 138 -8.18 -18.09 18.28
CA ASN A 138 -7.66 -17.80 19.61
C ASN A 138 -6.18 -17.39 19.62
N ASN A 139 -5.38 -17.81 18.63
CA ASN A 139 -3.99 -17.40 18.49
C ASN A 139 -3.88 -16.01 17.87
N ALA A 140 -4.73 -15.68 16.88
CA ALA A 140 -4.84 -14.33 16.31
C ALA A 140 -5.29 -13.31 17.38
N SER A 141 -6.18 -13.71 18.29
CA SER A 141 -6.61 -12.90 19.45
C SER A 141 -5.56 -12.74 20.56
N LYS A 142 -4.38 -13.35 20.44
CA LYS A 142 -3.31 -13.33 21.47
C LYS A 142 -2.01 -12.68 21.02
N SER A 143 -1.94 -12.18 19.78
CA SER A 143 -0.72 -11.55 19.25
C SER A 143 -0.55 -10.10 19.71
N ASP A 144 -0.58 -9.89 21.03
CA ASP A 144 -0.23 -8.62 21.67
C ASP A 144 1.30 -8.48 21.81
N GLU A 145 1.78 -7.23 21.69
CA GLU A 145 3.07 -6.73 22.21
C GLU A 145 4.39 -7.32 21.64
N ASP A 146 4.55 -7.41 20.31
CA ASP A 146 5.89 -7.43 19.69
C ASP A 146 6.10 -6.22 18.73
N THR A 147 5.77 -5.03 19.23
CA THR A 147 6.13 -3.76 18.58
C THR A 147 7.65 -3.59 18.61
N LEU A 148 8.35 -4.13 17.60
CA LEU A 148 9.79 -3.98 17.44
C LEU A 148 10.15 -2.48 17.28
N VAL A 149 10.51 -1.84 18.39
CA VAL A 149 10.97 -0.45 18.45
C VAL A 149 12.29 -0.31 17.70
N LEU A 150 12.18 -0.07 16.39
CA LEU A 150 13.32 0.17 15.53
C LEU A 150 13.79 1.61 15.71
N GLU A 151 15.10 1.78 15.94
CA GLU A 151 15.74 3.07 16.20
C GLU A 151 15.65 4.02 14.99
N SER A 152 14.50 4.65 14.82
CA SER A 152 14.33 5.74 13.86
C SER A 152 15.13 6.95 14.33
N ARG A 153 16.30 7.16 13.74
CA ARG A 153 17.05 8.41 13.89
C ARG A 153 16.25 9.56 13.24
N LYS A 154 15.33 10.16 14.00
CA LYS A 154 14.56 11.36 13.64
C LYS A 154 15.46 12.62 13.54
N ASN A 155 16.40 12.60 12.60
CA ASN A 155 16.89 13.83 11.99
C ASN A 155 15.79 14.33 11.05
N THR A 156 15.40 15.60 11.17
CA THR A 156 14.16 16.19 10.61
C THR A 156 14.01 16.18 9.08
N ASN A 157 14.95 15.58 8.35
CA ASN A 157 14.98 15.52 6.89
C ASN A 157 15.28 14.11 6.33
N ILE A 158 15.64 13.11 7.16
CA ILE A 158 15.97 11.76 6.68
C ILE A 158 15.41 10.72 7.66
N TYR A 159 14.50 9.89 7.18
CA TYR A 159 13.99 8.72 7.86
C TYR A 159 14.65 7.47 7.27
N VAL A 160 15.19 6.60 8.13
CA VAL A 160 15.71 5.28 7.74
C VAL A 160 15.20 4.24 8.72
N LYS A 161 14.54 3.20 8.22
CA LYS A 161 14.17 1.98 8.94
C LYS A 161 14.88 0.79 8.26
N ARG A 162 15.51 -0.08 9.04
CA ARG A 162 16.12 -1.33 8.55
C ARG A 162 15.76 -2.44 9.51
N ASP A 163 15.25 -3.54 9.00
CA ASP A 163 15.03 -4.74 9.80
C ASP A 163 16.39 -5.31 10.28
N PRO A 164 16.57 -5.65 11.58
CA PRO A 164 17.78 -6.25 12.10
C PRO A 164 18.12 -7.61 11.46
N SER A 165 17.11 -8.32 10.93
CA SER A 165 17.31 -9.56 10.17
C SER A 165 17.91 -9.34 8.77
N LEU A 166 17.93 -8.10 8.25
CA LEU A 166 18.46 -7.79 6.92
C LEU A 166 19.99 -7.88 6.88
N GLY A 167 20.47 -9.02 6.36
CA GLY A 167 21.87 -9.27 6.05
C GLY A 167 22.44 -8.41 4.93
N SER A 168 23.44 -8.93 4.22
CA SER A 168 23.98 -8.32 3.01
C SER A 168 23.10 -8.70 1.82
N VAL A 169 22.56 -7.73 1.09
CA VAL A 169 21.74 -8.00 -0.10
C VAL A 169 22.63 -8.01 -1.35
N SER A 170 22.68 -9.13 -2.06
CA SER A 170 23.48 -9.31 -3.29
C SER A 170 22.70 -9.05 -4.57
N ASN A 171 21.43 -9.42 -4.62
CA ASN A 171 20.55 -9.27 -5.79
C ASN A 171 19.29 -8.50 -5.39
N ILE A 172 18.88 -7.51 -6.20
CA ILE A 172 17.62 -6.75 -5.99
C ILE A 172 16.90 -6.60 -7.33
N MET A 173 15.59 -6.81 -7.34
CA MET A 173 14.75 -6.39 -8.46
C MET A 173 14.23 -4.98 -8.18
N VAL A 174 14.44 -4.02 -9.08
CA VAL A 174 13.96 -2.63 -8.91
C VAL A 174 12.77 -2.41 -9.83
N PHE A 175 11.61 -2.11 -9.26
CA PHE A 175 10.36 -1.92 -10.01
C PHE A 175 10.12 -0.45 -10.34
N ASP A 176 9.82 -0.18 -11.60
CA ASP A 176 9.42 1.10 -12.22
C ASP A 176 9.98 2.36 -11.50
N PRO A 177 11.32 2.58 -11.54
CA PRO A 177 11.97 3.65 -10.78
C PRO A 177 11.56 5.04 -11.29
N THR A 178 10.67 5.72 -10.57
CA THR A 178 10.02 6.96 -11.04
C THR A 178 10.84 8.23 -10.77
N TYR A 179 10.78 9.22 -11.68
CA TYR A 179 11.37 10.54 -11.47
C TYR A 179 10.39 11.63 -11.91
N LEU A 180 9.72 12.30 -10.97
CA LEU A 180 8.70 13.29 -11.28
C LEU A 180 9.09 14.71 -10.84
N ARG A 181 8.98 15.65 -11.77
CA ARG A 181 9.11 17.10 -11.51
C ARG A 181 7.75 17.79 -11.54
N VAL A 182 7.27 18.18 -10.36
CA VAL A 182 6.04 18.97 -10.19
C VAL A 182 6.40 20.45 -10.06
N SER A 183 5.58 21.32 -10.65
CA SER A 183 5.79 22.77 -10.67
C SER A 183 4.43 23.46 -10.53
N ASP A 184 4.35 24.51 -9.74
CA ASP A 184 3.09 25.27 -9.58
C ASP A 184 2.85 26.28 -10.72
N SER A 185 3.72 26.30 -11.73
CA SER A 185 3.57 27.19 -12.89
C SER A 185 2.45 26.74 -13.82
N ARG A 186 1.55 27.66 -14.19
CA ARG A 186 0.39 27.45 -15.10
C ARG A 186 0.73 26.83 -16.48
N LYS A 187 2.01 26.79 -16.89
CA LYS A 187 2.45 26.09 -18.12
C LYS A 187 2.64 24.60 -17.84
N SER A 188 1.60 23.81 -18.12
CA SER A 188 1.56 22.36 -17.84
C SER A 188 2.22 21.48 -18.92
N GLY A 189 2.30 21.95 -20.18
CA GLY A 189 2.58 21.10 -21.35
C GLY A 189 4.00 20.53 -21.46
N GLU A 190 5.03 21.25 -21.00
CA GLU A 190 6.45 20.85 -21.18
C GLU A 190 6.92 19.79 -20.16
N ARG A 191 6.07 19.39 -19.21
CA ARG A 191 6.47 18.55 -18.06
C ARG A 191 6.88 17.14 -18.46
N TYR A 192 6.11 16.48 -19.32
CA TYR A 192 6.26 15.04 -19.60
C TYR A 192 7.54 14.68 -20.38
N PHE A 193 7.92 15.46 -21.41
CA PHE A 193 9.13 15.17 -22.20
C PHE A 193 10.43 15.43 -21.44
N ALA A 194 10.41 16.35 -20.47
CA ALA A 194 11.55 16.55 -19.58
C ALA A 194 11.71 15.34 -18.65
N THR A 195 10.61 14.88 -18.04
CA THR A 195 10.54 13.75 -17.10
C THR A 195 11.22 12.49 -17.66
N SER A 196 10.84 12.01 -18.86
CA SER A 196 11.44 10.81 -19.48
C SER A 196 12.97 10.84 -19.64
N ARG A 197 13.56 12.01 -19.90
CA ARG A 197 15.03 12.13 -19.93
C ARG A 197 15.64 12.00 -18.53
N TYR A 198 14.98 12.53 -17.50
CA TYR A 198 15.47 12.43 -16.13
C TYR A 198 15.26 11.01 -15.56
N GLU A 199 14.15 10.35 -15.85
CA GLU A 199 13.89 8.93 -15.53
C GLU A 199 15.02 8.05 -16.06
N ARG A 200 15.35 8.16 -17.36
CA ARG A 200 16.49 7.42 -17.94
C ARG A 200 17.82 7.72 -17.25
N THR A 201 18.10 8.97 -16.86
CA THR A 201 19.33 9.28 -16.10
C THR A 201 19.28 8.80 -14.66
N PHE A 202 18.09 8.67 -14.07
CA PHE A 202 17.88 8.15 -12.72
C PHE A 202 18.16 6.65 -12.71
N ILE A 203 17.57 5.88 -13.63
CA ILE A 203 17.85 4.45 -13.85
C ILE A 203 19.36 4.21 -13.97
N GLN A 204 20.05 4.96 -14.85
CA GLN A 204 21.51 4.86 -14.99
C GLN A 204 22.27 5.16 -13.68
N MET A 205 21.81 6.13 -12.88
CA MET A 205 22.42 6.41 -11.58
C MET A 205 22.15 5.30 -10.55
N VAL A 206 21.03 4.58 -10.65
CA VAL A 206 20.73 3.40 -9.82
C VAL A 206 21.62 2.22 -10.25
N GLU A 207 21.77 1.95 -11.54
CA GLU A 207 22.68 0.90 -12.08
C GLU A 207 24.16 1.17 -11.74
N GLU A 208 24.64 2.42 -11.91
CA GLU A 208 26.00 2.81 -11.53
C GLU A 208 26.24 2.64 -10.01
N ALA A 209 25.26 3.02 -9.18
CA ALA A 209 25.37 2.94 -7.73
C ALA A 209 25.31 1.49 -7.22
N SER A 210 24.42 0.65 -7.75
CA SER A 210 24.31 -0.76 -7.37
C SER A 210 25.57 -1.54 -7.79
N GLY A 211 26.05 -1.34 -9.02
CA GLY A 211 27.31 -1.93 -9.50
C GLY A 211 28.51 -1.54 -8.64
N THR A 212 28.56 -0.30 -8.13
CA THR A 212 29.61 0.16 -7.20
C THR A 212 29.45 -0.45 -5.80
N ALA A 213 28.22 -0.71 -5.36
CA ALA A 213 27.92 -1.37 -4.09
C ALA A 213 28.08 -2.91 -4.11
N GLY A 214 28.33 -3.50 -5.28
CA GLY A 214 28.41 -4.95 -5.46
C GLY A 214 27.05 -5.65 -5.53
N ILE A 215 25.97 -4.90 -5.79
CA ILE A 215 24.60 -5.42 -5.88
C ILE A 215 24.24 -5.62 -7.35
N LYS A 216 23.81 -6.83 -7.71
CA LYS A 216 23.20 -7.11 -9.02
C LYS A 216 21.76 -6.62 -9.02
N THR A 217 21.49 -5.51 -9.70
CA THR A 217 20.13 -4.99 -9.88
C THR A 217 19.51 -5.41 -11.21
N THR A 218 18.29 -5.94 -11.17
CA THR A 218 17.46 -6.14 -12.37
C THR A 218 16.38 -5.07 -12.42
N MET A 219 16.43 -4.18 -13.41
CA MET A 219 15.45 -3.11 -13.60
C MET A 219 14.20 -3.64 -14.32
N MET A 220 13.02 -3.42 -13.74
CA MET A 220 11.71 -3.75 -14.32
C MET A 220 10.97 -2.46 -14.67
N GLU A 221 11.25 -1.91 -15.86
CA GLU A 221 10.69 -0.65 -16.36
C GLU A 221 10.00 -0.86 -17.71
N VAL A 222 8.74 -0.43 -17.84
CA VAL A 222 7.96 -0.54 -19.09
C VAL A 222 8.61 0.18 -20.27
N GLY A 223 9.29 1.31 -20.02
CA GLY A 223 9.97 2.10 -21.06
C GLY A 223 11.15 1.40 -21.74
N SER A 224 11.65 0.32 -21.15
CA SER A 224 12.75 -0.50 -21.68
C SER A 224 12.31 -1.71 -22.50
N MET A 225 11.02 -2.07 -22.45
CA MET A 225 10.47 -3.30 -23.04
C MET A 225 9.99 -3.07 -24.48
N ASN A 226 10.18 -4.07 -25.33
CA ASN A 226 9.72 -4.08 -26.72
C ASN A 226 8.51 -5.01 -26.89
N ALA A 227 7.80 -4.89 -28.01
CA ALA A 227 6.62 -5.71 -28.31
C ALA A 227 6.87 -7.24 -28.40
N GLY A 228 8.13 -7.70 -28.39
CA GLY A 228 8.49 -9.12 -28.29
C GLY A 228 8.90 -9.59 -26.89
N ASP A 229 8.93 -8.69 -25.89
CA ASP A 229 9.27 -8.99 -24.49
C ASP A 229 8.04 -9.43 -23.69
N GLU A 230 7.19 -10.31 -24.25
CA GLU A 230 5.91 -10.74 -23.66
C GLU A 230 6.08 -11.27 -22.23
N ASP A 231 7.11 -12.08 -21.98
CA ASP A 231 7.42 -12.60 -20.64
C ASP A 231 7.74 -11.49 -19.64
N LYS A 232 8.48 -10.45 -20.03
CA LYS A 232 8.79 -9.32 -19.13
C LYS A 232 7.55 -8.51 -18.81
N TYR A 233 6.64 -8.35 -19.78
CA TYR A 233 5.35 -7.70 -19.53
C TYR A 233 4.49 -8.52 -18.57
N ASN A 234 4.41 -9.84 -18.73
CA ASN A 234 3.67 -10.72 -17.82
C ASN A 234 4.24 -10.62 -16.39
N LYS A 235 5.56 -10.73 -16.25
CA LYS A 235 6.27 -10.55 -14.96
C LYS A 235 6.03 -9.16 -14.35
N PHE A 236 6.02 -8.10 -15.17
CA PHE A 236 5.69 -6.75 -14.73
C PHE A 236 4.24 -6.63 -14.24
N GLN A 237 3.27 -7.24 -14.94
CA GLN A 237 1.86 -7.20 -14.52
C GLN A 237 1.62 -7.95 -13.19
N ILE A 238 2.32 -9.07 -12.97
CA ILE A 238 2.28 -9.80 -11.69
C ILE A 238 2.78 -8.91 -10.54
N LEU A 239 3.95 -8.28 -10.71
CA LEU A 239 4.50 -7.32 -9.73
C LEU A 239 3.60 -6.09 -9.53
N GLN A 240 3.00 -5.56 -10.60
CA GLN A 240 2.07 -4.44 -10.51
C GLN A 240 0.80 -4.83 -9.75
N SER A 241 0.29 -6.05 -9.91
CA SER A 241 -0.84 -6.57 -9.12
C SER A 241 -0.47 -6.65 -7.65
N TRP A 242 0.69 -7.23 -7.34
CA TRP A 242 1.23 -7.31 -5.98
C TRP A 242 1.38 -5.93 -5.31
N ILE A 243 1.95 -4.95 -6.02
CA ILE A 243 2.09 -3.57 -5.53
C ILE A 243 0.73 -2.90 -5.27
N ASN A 244 -0.30 -3.23 -6.05
CA ASN A 244 -1.65 -2.73 -5.83
C ASN A 244 -2.39 -3.44 -4.68
N GLU A 245 -1.89 -4.59 -4.23
CA GLU A 245 -2.38 -5.33 -3.07
C GLU A 245 -1.68 -4.90 -1.76
N LEU A 246 -0.48 -4.30 -1.84
CA LEU A 246 0.24 -3.78 -0.67
C LEU A 246 -0.63 -2.77 0.11
N PRO A 247 -0.81 -2.94 1.43
CA PRO A 247 -1.64 -2.04 2.20
C PRO A 247 -0.96 -0.68 2.42
N GLU A 248 -1.69 0.40 2.13
CA GLU A 248 -1.15 1.77 2.13
C GLU A 248 -0.81 2.29 3.55
N ASP A 249 -1.52 1.81 4.58
CA ASP A 249 -1.55 2.43 5.92
C ASP A 249 -0.55 1.84 6.95
N HIS A 250 0.09 0.69 6.66
CA HIS A 250 1.03 0.07 7.61
C HIS A 250 2.41 0.75 7.60
N GLU A 251 2.58 1.80 8.42
CA GLU A 251 3.89 2.44 8.67
C GLU A 251 4.94 1.42 9.17
N ASP A 252 4.53 0.38 9.88
CA ASP A 252 5.47 -0.63 10.36
C ASP A 252 5.84 -1.73 9.34
N GLY A 253 5.04 -1.91 8.29
CA GLY A 253 5.34 -2.84 7.19
C GLY A 253 5.22 -4.29 7.63
N ASP A 254 4.07 -4.65 8.17
CA ASP A 254 3.68 -5.99 8.60
C ASP A 254 3.75 -7.01 7.44
N CYS A 255 3.70 -8.29 7.79
CA CYS A 255 3.67 -9.35 6.77
C CYS A 255 2.36 -9.27 5.96
N PHE A 256 2.46 -9.54 4.66
CA PHE A 256 1.32 -9.53 3.75
C PHE A 256 1.49 -10.63 2.70
N ILE A 257 0.61 -11.61 2.74
CA ILE A 257 0.56 -12.69 1.75
C ILE A 257 -0.37 -12.28 0.61
N SER A 258 0.18 -12.22 -0.60
CA SER A 258 -0.56 -11.81 -1.79
C SER A 258 -1.50 -12.90 -2.31
N SER A 259 -2.59 -12.47 -2.94
CA SER A 259 -3.57 -13.35 -3.59
C SER A 259 -2.95 -14.29 -4.64
N ASN A 260 -1.77 -13.97 -5.17
CA ASN A 260 -1.04 -14.77 -6.16
C ASN A 260 0.36 -15.16 -5.68
N GLN A 261 0.55 -15.42 -4.38
CA GLN A 261 1.87 -15.68 -3.79
C GLN A 261 2.65 -16.79 -4.50
N GLU A 262 2.03 -17.90 -4.89
CA GLU A 262 2.72 -18.98 -5.65
C GLU A 262 3.37 -18.46 -6.94
N VAL A 263 2.69 -17.57 -7.68
CA VAL A 263 3.19 -17.00 -8.94
C VAL A 263 4.33 -16.02 -8.69
N LEU A 264 4.31 -15.34 -7.54
CA LEU A 264 5.38 -14.45 -7.08
C LEU A 264 6.60 -15.22 -6.58
N ASP A 265 6.41 -16.35 -5.91
CA ASP A 265 7.50 -17.20 -5.45
C ASP A 265 8.25 -17.79 -6.66
N ASN A 266 7.52 -18.33 -7.65
CA ASN A 266 8.08 -18.76 -8.94
C ASN A 266 8.82 -17.62 -9.66
N LEU A 267 8.32 -16.37 -9.58
CA LEU A 267 8.98 -15.19 -10.13
C LEU A 267 10.31 -14.88 -9.42
N CYS A 268 10.36 -15.04 -8.09
CA CYS A 268 11.57 -14.81 -7.29
C CYS A 268 12.67 -15.81 -7.66
N ASP A 269 12.31 -17.09 -7.79
CA ASP A 269 13.21 -18.17 -8.23
C ASP A 269 13.77 -17.90 -9.63
N ASP A 270 12.90 -17.57 -10.59
CA ASP A 270 13.25 -17.22 -11.98
C ASP A 270 14.25 -16.05 -12.06
N MET A 271 14.13 -15.09 -11.14
CA MET A 271 14.93 -13.85 -11.14
C MET A 271 16.13 -13.93 -10.19
N GLY A 272 16.22 -14.97 -9.36
CA GLY A 272 17.26 -15.18 -8.35
C GLY A 272 17.29 -14.11 -7.26
N THR A 273 16.13 -13.54 -6.89
CA THR A 273 16.01 -12.53 -5.84
C THR A 273 14.60 -12.47 -5.25
N ASN A 274 14.56 -12.44 -3.92
CA ASN A 274 13.34 -12.32 -3.13
C ASN A 274 13.02 -10.84 -2.81
N TYR A 275 13.92 -9.92 -3.18
CA TYR A 275 13.85 -8.52 -2.77
C TYR A 275 13.36 -7.61 -3.90
N LEU A 276 12.23 -6.93 -3.66
CA LEU A 276 11.71 -5.88 -4.53
C LEU A 276 12.03 -4.49 -3.97
N GLY A 277 12.74 -3.69 -4.75
CA GLY A 277 13.02 -2.28 -4.50
C GLY A 277 12.03 -1.37 -5.23
N LEU A 278 11.22 -0.60 -4.49
CA LEU A 278 10.47 0.54 -5.03
C LEU A 278 11.27 1.80 -4.77
N THR A 279 11.54 2.61 -5.79
CA THR A 279 12.29 3.86 -5.60
C THR A 279 11.83 4.96 -6.54
N GLY A 280 11.99 6.20 -6.09
CA GLY A 280 11.74 7.34 -6.96
C GLY A 280 12.13 8.67 -6.34
N ILE A 281 11.96 9.71 -7.15
CA ILE A 281 12.28 11.09 -6.80
C ILE A 281 11.10 11.98 -7.18
N TYR A 282 10.59 12.73 -6.20
CA TYR A 282 9.61 13.78 -6.40
C TYR A 282 10.25 15.13 -6.13
N THR A 283 10.40 15.96 -7.16
CA THR A 283 10.89 17.34 -7.02
C THR A 283 9.73 18.31 -7.18
N LEU A 284 9.40 19.03 -6.11
CA LEU A 284 8.44 20.13 -6.13
C LEU A 284 9.15 21.46 -6.36
N ARG A 285 8.65 22.25 -7.31
CA ARG A 285 9.00 23.66 -7.50
C ARG A 285 7.82 24.55 -7.14
N SER A 286 7.91 25.18 -5.98
CA SER A 286 6.91 26.11 -5.44
C SER A 286 7.46 27.54 -5.37
N LYS A 287 6.62 28.49 -4.97
CA LYS A 287 7.01 29.87 -4.64
C LYS A 287 7.21 30.01 -3.13
N HIS A 288 7.96 31.02 -2.72
CA HIS A 288 7.98 31.41 -1.31
C HIS A 288 6.63 32.04 -0.92
N GLU A 289 6.07 31.57 0.19
CA GLU A 289 4.93 32.17 0.88
C GLU A 289 5.40 33.26 1.86
N ALA A 290 4.59 34.28 2.13
CA ALA A 290 4.69 35.12 3.33
C ALA A 290 3.72 34.55 4.38
N GLN A 291 4.09 34.12 5.59
CA GLN A 291 5.26 34.37 6.45
C GLN A 291 5.47 35.83 6.87
N LEU A 292 5.38 36.06 8.18
CA LEU A 292 5.21 37.37 8.80
C LEU A 292 6.47 38.24 8.83
N TRP A 293 7.66 37.64 8.90
CA TRP A 293 8.94 38.37 8.98
C TRP A 293 9.18 39.31 7.78
N MET A 294 8.60 39.00 6.62
CA MET A 294 8.68 39.86 5.43
C MET A 294 8.01 41.23 5.63
N PHE A 295 6.96 41.32 6.45
CA PHE A 295 6.30 42.60 6.74
C PHE A 295 7.18 43.51 7.63
N TYR A 296 8.03 42.94 8.48
CA TYR A 296 9.00 43.73 9.24
C TYR A 296 10.13 44.28 8.34
N ILE A 297 10.50 43.52 7.29
CA ILE A 297 11.46 43.99 6.28
C ILE A 297 10.89 45.14 5.43
N LEU A 298 9.57 45.23 5.25
CA LEU A 298 8.91 46.38 4.64
C LEU A 298 9.04 47.69 5.45
N MET A 299 9.66 47.67 6.64
CA MET A 299 10.03 48.90 7.37
C MET A 299 11.46 49.37 7.05
N PHE A 300 12.26 48.59 6.30
CA PHE A 300 13.66 48.87 5.99
C PHE A 300 13.94 48.85 4.46
N PRO A 301 13.71 49.98 3.75
CA PRO A 301 13.88 50.09 2.29
C PRO A 301 15.21 49.56 1.70
N PRO A 302 16.38 49.71 2.35
CA PRO A 302 17.64 49.16 1.82
C PRO A 302 17.65 47.62 1.66
N VAL A 303 16.76 46.90 2.35
CA VAL A 303 16.66 45.44 2.31
C VAL A 303 15.71 44.96 1.19
N TYR A 304 14.95 45.87 0.57
CA TYR A 304 13.97 45.51 -0.47
C TYR A 304 14.56 44.75 -1.68
N PRO A 305 15.77 45.07 -2.19
CA PRO A 305 16.35 44.29 -3.29
C PRO A 305 16.57 42.82 -2.92
N ALA A 306 16.97 42.54 -1.67
CA ALA A 306 17.15 41.18 -1.17
C ALA A 306 15.80 40.46 -0.98
N LEU A 307 14.79 41.14 -0.44
CA LEU A 307 13.43 40.58 -0.31
C LEU A 307 12.80 40.28 -1.69
N ALA A 308 12.96 41.18 -2.66
CA ALA A 308 12.50 40.99 -4.03
C ALA A 308 13.23 39.80 -4.69
N ALA A 309 14.54 39.69 -4.54
CA ALA A 309 15.30 38.55 -5.04
C ALA A 309 14.83 37.22 -4.41
N TYR A 310 14.56 37.20 -3.10
CA TYR A 310 14.03 36.03 -2.39
C TYR A 310 12.63 35.63 -2.89
N LEU A 311 11.69 36.58 -2.99
CA LEU A 311 10.32 36.33 -3.47
C LEU A 311 10.25 35.90 -4.95
N LEU A 312 11.18 36.38 -5.77
CA LEU A 312 11.30 35.98 -7.17
C LEU A 312 12.04 34.63 -7.34
N SER A 313 12.85 34.22 -6.35
CA SER A 313 13.53 32.94 -6.37
C SER A 313 12.54 31.78 -6.17
N PRO A 314 12.64 30.68 -6.95
CA PRO A 314 11.81 29.51 -6.75
C PRO A 314 12.33 28.66 -5.58
N LYS A 315 11.40 28.22 -4.72
CA LYS A 315 11.67 27.20 -3.70
C LYS A 315 11.68 25.82 -4.36
N TYR A 316 12.62 24.97 -3.97
CA TYR A 316 12.70 23.58 -4.41
C TYR A 316 12.76 22.65 -3.21
N GLU A 317 11.96 21.59 -3.25
CA GLU A 317 11.98 20.49 -2.30
C GLU A 317 12.04 19.18 -3.09
N THR A 318 13.09 18.40 -2.84
CA THR A 318 13.35 17.12 -3.50
C THR A 318 13.17 16.01 -2.47
N LEU A 319 12.16 15.18 -2.66
CA LEU A 319 11.92 13.96 -1.90
C LEU A 319 12.51 12.77 -2.67
N TYR A 320 13.40 12.03 -2.04
CA TYR A 320 13.87 10.72 -2.48
C TYR A 320 13.26 9.66 -1.57
N TYR A 321 12.79 8.56 -2.14
CA TYR A 321 12.33 7.40 -1.39
C TYR A 321 12.90 6.10 -1.97
N PHE A 322 13.12 5.14 -1.08
CA PHE A 322 13.51 3.78 -1.40
C PHE A 322 12.88 2.83 -0.38
N TYR A 323 12.08 1.88 -0.85
CA TYR A 323 11.48 0.83 -0.05
C TYR A 323 11.98 -0.52 -0.57
N LEU A 324 12.45 -1.39 0.31
CA LEU A 324 12.80 -2.78 0.01
C LEU A 324 11.81 -3.69 0.72
N TYR A 325 11.16 -4.54 -0.05
CA TYR A 325 10.26 -5.57 0.43
C TYR A 325 10.87 -6.95 0.18
N ASP A 326 10.57 -7.90 1.06
CA ASP A 326 10.75 -9.33 0.81
C ASP A 326 9.43 -9.88 0.27
N ILE A 327 9.46 -10.43 -0.94
CA ILE A 327 8.27 -10.84 -1.69
C ILE A 327 7.61 -12.06 -1.04
N HIS A 328 8.36 -12.97 -0.40
CA HIS A 328 7.78 -14.16 0.23
C HIS A 328 6.98 -13.85 1.50
N THR A 329 7.35 -12.80 2.22
CA THR A 329 6.73 -12.43 3.50
C THR A 329 5.86 -11.18 3.40
N GLY A 330 5.87 -10.48 2.26
CA GLY A 330 5.29 -9.15 2.09
C GLY A 330 5.97 -8.04 2.89
N LYS A 331 6.90 -8.38 3.77
CA LYS A 331 7.40 -7.50 4.83
C LYS A 331 8.30 -6.40 4.26
N ARG A 332 8.14 -5.17 4.75
CA ARG A 332 9.05 -4.06 4.40
C ARG A 332 10.34 -4.12 5.22
N VAL A 333 11.41 -4.60 4.59
CA VAL A 333 12.68 -4.91 5.26
C VAL A 333 13.65 -3.71 5.30
N TYR A 334 13.51 -2.75 4.38
CA TYR A 334 14.25 -1.48 4.42
C TYR A 334 13.39 -0.32 3.92
N THR A 335 13.52 0.84 4.56
CA THR A 335 12.84 2.08 4.21
C THR A 335 13.83 3.23 4.33
N GLU A 336 14.02 4.01 3.28
CA GLU A 336 14.74 5.28 3.33
C GLU A 336 13.93 6.37 2.63
N VAL A 337 13.64 7.45 3.36
CA VAL A 337 12.93 8.62 2.86
C VAL A 337 13.75 9.86 3.22
N SER A 338 14.21 10.60 2.21
CA SER A 338 15.07 11.78 2.37
C SER A 338 14.43 12.99 1.70
N LEU A 339 14.11 14.00 2.50
CA LEU A 339 13.61 15.29 2.02
C LEU A 339 14.73 16.33 2.06
N VAL A 340 15.13 16.84 0.89
CA VAL A 340 16.15 17.89 0.79
C VAL A 340 15.55 19.16 0.21
N LYS A 341 15.69 20.26 0.96
CA LYS A 341 15.24 21.61 0.60
C LYS A 341 16.19 22.29 -0.40
N SER A 342 16.47 21.59 -1.50
CA SER A 342 17.26 22.09 -2.62
C SER A 342 16.67 21.63 -3.94
N ARG A 343 17.16 22.23 -5.02
CA ARG A 343 16.95 21.69 -6.37
C ARG A 343 17.58 20.30 -6.49
N ASP A 344 17.03 19.52 -7.40
CA ASP A 344 17.45 18.18 -7.81
C ASP A 344 18.76 18.16 -8.61
N TYR A 345 19.85 18.58 -7.96
CA TYR A 345 21.19 18.47 -8.51
C TYR A 345 21.60 17.01 -8.69
N LYS A 346 22.16 16.66 -9.87
CA LYS A 346 22.61 15.30 -10.21
C LYS A 346 23.53 14.70 -9.13
N TYR A 347 24.41 15.51 -8.54
CA TYR A 347 25.31 15.08 -7.46
C TYR A 347 24.57 14.69 -6.18
N THR A 348 23.62 15.51 -5.73
CA THR A 348 22.79 15.23 -4.54
C THR A 348 22.02 13.92 -4.71
N ILE A 349 21.39 13.74 -5.89
CA ILE A 349 20.65 12.53 -6.25
C ILE A 349 21.57 11.31 -6.27
N LYS A 350 22.69 11.39 -7.01
CA LYS A 350 23.64 10.27 -7.10
C LYS A 350 24.18 9.89 -5.72
N ASN A 351 24.43 10.87 -4.83
CA ASN A 351 24.86 10.62 -3.47
C ASN A 351 23.79 9.89 -2.64
N MET A 352 22.51 10.28 -2.72
CA MET A 352 21.41 9.57 -2.03
C MET A 352 21.30 8.11 -2.45
N ILE A 353 21.26 7.86 -3.77
CA ILE A 353 21.16 6.51 -4.34
C ILE A 353 22.38 5.69 -3.92
N TYR A 354 23.58 6.25 -4.03
CA TYR A 354 24.83 5.60 -3.61
C TYR A 354 24.84 5.27 -2.13
N THR A 355 24.41 6.18 -1.24
CA THR A 355 24.32 5.89 0.19
C THR A 355 23.32 4.79 0.51
N THR A 356 22.22 4.72 -0.23
CA THR A 356 21.21 3.66 -0.08
C THR A 356 21.78 2.30 -0.49
N MET A 357 22.34 2.20 -1.71
CA MET A 357 22.92 0.95 -2.21
C MET A 357 24.10 0.47 -1.35
N MET A 358 24.97 1.39 -0.91
CA MET A 358 26.09 1.05 -0.02
C MET A 358 25.66 0.59 1.38
N ARG A 359 24.46 0.96 1.86
CA ARG A 359 23.89 0.41 3.09
C ARG A 359 23.34 -0.99 2.86
N LEU A 360 22.68 -1.25 1.74
CA LEU A 360 22.11 -2.56 1.42
C LEU A 360 23.18 -3.64 1.16
N GLY A 361 24.23 -3.28 0.42
CA GLY A 361 25.31 -4.20 0.06
C GLY A 361 26.29 -4.52 1.20
N LYS A 362 26.21 -3.81 2.33
CA LYS A 362 27.01 -4.10 3.53
C LYS A 362 26.18 -4.85 4.57
N PRO A 363 26.69 -5.97 5.14
CA PRO A 363 26.04 -6.61 6.28
C PRO A 363 26.04 -5.63 7.46
N GLY A 364 24.91 -5.57 8.17
CA GLY A 364 24.71 -4.64 9.28
C GLY A 364 25.67 -4.88 10.44
N LYS A 365 26.77 -4.14 10.48
CA LYS A 365 27.48 -3.82 11.72
C LYS A 365 27.21 -2.36 12.08
N ILE A 366 26.09 -2.13 12.76
CA ILE A 366 25.86 -0.90 13.49
C ILE A 366 26.33 -1.16 14.92
N LYS A 367 27.32 -0.38 15.35
CA LYS A 367 27.73 -0.21 16.75
C LYS A 367 27.08 1.05 17.30
#